data_AF-A0A1V4HYU0-F1
#
_entry.id   AF-A0A1V4HYU0-F1
#
_cell.length_a   1.000
_cell.length_b   1.000
_cell.length_c   1.000
_cell.angle_alpha   90.00
_cell.angle_beta   90.00
_cell.angle_gamma   90.00
#
_symmetry.space_group_name_H-M   'P 1'
#
loop_
_entity.id
_entity.type
_entity.pdbx_description
1 polymer ?
#
loop_
_entity_poly.entity_id
_entity_poly.type
_entity_poly.pdbx_seq_one_letter_code
_entity_poly.pdbx_strand_id
1 'polypeptide(L)'
;MGARKPELAEPVVVNRFFSNRRKDVITTTLQSYKGCNLIDLRKFVANREGISVPTSKGITVKVARLHDLKKAIDAAVIKATELGLLDDSEAE
;
A
#
# COMPACT_ATOMS: atom_id res chain seq x y z
N MET A 1 6.62 29.48 -11.47
CA MET A 1 6.13 28.73 -10.28
C MET A 1 5.14 27.70 -10.77
N GLY A 2 5.44 26.40 -10.65
CA GLY A 2 4.47 25.35 -10.99
C GLY A 2 3.30 25.37 -10.00
N ALA A 3 2.08 25.19 -10.48
CA ALA A 3 0.91 25.11 -9.62
C ALA A 3 1.09 23.98 -8.57
N ARG A 4 0.82 24.28 -7.31
CA ARG A 4 0.85 23.30 -6.23
C ARG A 4 -0.23 22.26 -6.52
N LYS A 5 0.13 20.98 -6.49
CA LYS A 5 -0.84 19.89 -6.68
C LYS A 5 -1.90 19.97 -5.56
N PRO A 6 -3.17 19.64 -5.84
CA PRO A 6 -4.23 19.69 -4.84
C PRO A 6 -3.92 18.75 -3.68
N GLU A 7 -4.17 19.21 -2.46
CA GLU A 7 -4.15 18.40 -1.25
C GLU A 7 -5.49 17.66 -1.13
N LEU A 8 -5.45 16.42 -0.67
CA LEU A 8 -6.63 15.62 -0.39
C LEU A 8 -7.22 16.09 0.95
N ALA A 9 -8.52 16.42 0.94
CA ALA A 9 -9.24 16.81 2.15
C ALA A 9 -9.33 15.65 3.15
N GLU A 10 -9.48 14.42 2.64
CA GLU A 10 -9.53 13.20 3.43
C GLU A 10 -8.67 12.11 2.78
N PRO A 11 -8.10 11.18 3.57
CA PRO A 11 -7.40 10.02 3.03
C PRO A 11 -8.32 9.16 2.15
N VAL A 12 -7.86 8.82 0.94
CA VAL A 12 -8.58 7.97 -0.01
C VAL A 12 -7.99 6.56 0.03
N VAL A 13 -8.77 5.58 0.48
CA VAL A 13 -8.39 4.17 0.41
C VAL A 13 -8.56 3.69 -1.03
N VAL A 14 -7.46 3.28 -1.67
CA VAL A 14 -7.42 2.81 -3.06
C VAL A 14 -7.70 1.32 -3.15
N ASN A 15 -7.09 0.52 -2.27
CA ASN A 15 -7.26 -0.93 -2.25
C ASN A 15 -6.99 -1.50 -0.85
N ARG A 16 -7.52 -2.70 -0.58
CA ARG A 16 -7.29 -3.50 0.62
C ARG A 16 -7.24 -4.98 0.25
N PHE A 17 -6.31 -5.72 0.85
CA PHE A 17 -6.23 -7.18 0.69
C PHE A 17 -5.75 -7.84 1.99
N PHE A 18 -6.04 -9.14 2.15
CA PHE A 18 -5.53 -9.91 3.28
C PHE A 18 -4.08 -10.31 3.04
N SER A 19 -3.19 -9.98 3.98
CA SER A 19 -1.78 -10.38 3.93
C SER A 19 -1.51 -11.81 4.37
N ASN A 20 -2.46 -12.43 5.08
CA ASN A 20 -2.31 -13.76 5.63
C ASN A 20 -3.66 -14.37 6.01
N ARG A 21 -3.65 -15.67 6.33
CA ARG A 21 -4.83 -16.43 6.78
C ARG A 21 -5.45 -15.93 8.08
N ARG A 22 -4.71 -15.17 8.90
CA ARG A 22 -5.24 -14.53 10.13
C ARG A 22 -6.05 -13.27 9.83
N LYS A 23 -6.30 -12.97 8.55
CA LYS A 23 -7.08 -11.83 8.06
C LYS A 23 -6.49 -10.48 8.46
N ASP A 24 -5.17 -10.40 8.64
CA ASP A 24 -4.50 -9.11 8.72
C ASP A 24 -4.59 -8.40 7.36
N VAL A 25 -4.96 -7.12 7.34
CA VAL A 25 -5.25 -6.39 6.10
C VAL A 25 -4.11 -5.45 5.75
N ILE A 26 -3.66 -5.43 4.50
CA ILE A 26 -2.86 -4.32 3.96
C ILE A 26 -3.82 -3.35 3.30
N THR A 27 -3.71 -2.07 3.65
CA THR A 27 -4.47 -0.98 3.01
C THR A 27 -3.51 -0.10 2.24
N THR A 28 -3.87 0.24 1.00
CA THR A 28 -3.19 1.25 0.18
C THR A 28 -4.02 2.53 0.20
N THR A 29 -3.46 3.61 0.75
CA THR A 29 -4.18 4.88 0.96
C THR A 29 -3.40 6.04 0.35
N LEU A 30 -4.08 6.91 -0.39
CA LEU A 30 -3.57 8.23 -0.76
C LEU A 30 -3.97 9.24 0.29
N GLN A 31 -3.03 10.04 0.78
CA GLN A 31 -3.30 11.05 1.80
C GLN A 31 -2.41 12.27 1.62
N SER A 32 -2.75 13.37 2.27
CA SER A 32 -1.94 14.59 2.28
C SER A 32 -1.43 14.87 3.69
N TYR A 33 -0.13 15.20 3.80
CA TYR A 33 0.49 15.61 5.04
C TYR A 33 1.45 16.77 4.79
N LYS A 34 1.24 17.89 5.47
CA LYS A 34 2.07 19.12 5.37
C LYS A 34 2.34 19.54 3.92
N GLY A 35 1.32 19.52 3.08
CA GLY A 35 1.42 19.90 1.67
C GLY A 35 2.11 18.90 0.75
N CYS A 36 2.34 17.68 1.22
CA CYS A 36 2.85 16.58 0.42
C CYS A 36 1.76 15.53 0.24
N ASN A 37 1.49 15.13 -1.00
CA ASN A 37 0.67 13.98 -1.30
C ASN A 37 1.51 12.71 -1.16
N LEU A 38 1.00 11.77 -0.38
CA LEU A 38 1.66 10.53 0.03
C LEU A 38 0.79 9.32 -0.34
N ILE A 39 1.46 8.21 -0.60
CA ILE A 39 0.84 6.89 -0.61
C ILE A 39 1.35 6.13 0.61
N ASP A 40 0.43 5.57 1.39
CA ASP A 40 0.71 4.76 2.58
C ASP A 40 0.22 3.34 2.35
N LEU A 41 1.12 2.38 2.49
CA LEU A 41 0.82 0.95 2.51
C LEU A 41 1.02 0.49 3.95
N ARG A 42 -0.07 0.23 4.66
CA ARG A 42 -0.03 -0.05 6.09
C ARG A 42 -0.79 -1.30 6.44
N LYS A 43 -0.19 -2.07 7.35
CA LYS A 43 -0.81 -3.25 7.93
C LYS A 43 -1.80 -2.85 9.01
N PHE A 44 -2.99 -3.41 8.94
CA PHE A 44 -4.04 -3.34 9.92
C PHE A 44 -4.26 -4.73 10.53
N VAL A 45 -4.51 -4.78 11.83
CA VAL A 45 -4.77 -6.01 12.59
C VAL A 45 -6.06 -5.85 13.38
N ALA A 46 -6.78 -6.94 13.63
CA ALA A 46 -7.93 -6.90 14.52
C ALA A 46 -7.46 -6.74 15.98
N ASN A 47 -8.03 -5.77 16.69
CA ASN A 47 -7.85 -5.65 18.14
C ASN A 47 -8.72 -6.69 18.89
N ARG A 48 -8.68 -6.70 20.23
CA ARG A 48 -9.49 -7.62 21.06
C ARG A 48 -11.01 -7.46 20.87
N GLU A 49 -11.45 -6.33 20.34
CA GLU A 49 -12.86 -6.00 20.08
C GLU A 49 -13.27 -6.35 18.64
N GLY A 50 -12.38 -6.94 17.85
CA GLY A 50 -12.61 -7.26 16.44
C GLY A 50 -12.48 -6.08 15.47
N ILE A 51 -12.04 -4.92 15.95
CA ILE A 51 -11.89 -3.69 15.16
C ILE A 51 -10.52 -3.70 14.47
N SER A 52 -10.51 -3.43 13.17
CA SER A 52 -9.28 -3.32 12.38
C SER A 52 -8.56 -2.01 12.68
N VAL A 53 -7.38 -2.08 13.31
CA VAL A 53 -6.57 -0.92 13.71
C VAL A 53 -5.24 -0.88 12.96
N PRO A 54 -4.76 0.31 12.55
CA PRO A 54 -3.47 0.44 11.87
C PRO A 54 -2.32 0.09 12.82
N THR A 55 -1.28 -0.54 12.29
CA THR A 55 -0.05 -0.82 13.02
C THR A 55 1.05 0.17 12.64
N SER A 56 2.17 0.16 13.38
CA SER A 56 3.39 0.85 12.97
C SER A 56 4.05 0.24 11.72
N LYS A 57 3.67 -0.99 11.34
CA LYS A 57 4.21 -1.70 10.17
C LYS A 57 3.55 -1.17 8.90
N GLY A 58 4.30 -0.36 8.16
CA GLY A 58 3.88 0.18 6.89
C GLY A 58 4.97 1.07 6.30
N ILE A 59 4.82 1.40 5.03
CA ILE A 59 5.68 2.34 4.33
C ILE A 59 4.84 3.49 3.82
N THR A 60 5.42 4.69 3.88
CA THR A 60 4.82 5.89 3.31
C THR A 60 5.82 6.53 2.37
N VAL A 61 5.41 6.78 1.13
CA VAL A 61 6.26 7.43 0.12
C VAL A 61 5.52 8.59 -0.54
N LYS A 62 6.26 9.54 -1.10
CA LYS A 62 5.66 10.63 -1.90
C LYS A 62 4.95 10.04 -3.11
N VAL A 63 3.77 10.56 -3.46
CA VAL A 63 3.02 10.13 -4.67
C VAL A 63 3.86 10.26 -5.94
N ALA A 64 4.78 11.24 -6.00
CA ALA A 64 5.70 11.40 -7.13
C ALA A 64 6.62 10.18 -7.36
N ARG A 65 6.82 9.31 -6.35
CA ARG A 65 7.61 8.08 -6.41
C ARG A 65 6.77 6.83 -6.70
N LEU A 66 5.47 6.97 -6.99
CA LEU A 66 4.59 5.83 -7.20
C LEU A 66 5.01 4.97 -8.40
N HIS A 67 5.50 5.59 -9.48
CA HIS A 67 6.03 4.85 -10.63
C HIS A 67 7.29 4.04 -10.26
N ASP A 68 8.17 4.59 -9.42
CA ASP A 68 9.37 3.88 -8.97
C ASP A 68 8.98 2.69 -8.07
N LEU A 69 8.02 2.88 -7.16
CA LEU A 69 7.47 1.81 -6.31
C LEU A 69 6.82 0.70 -7.16
N LYS A 70 6.01 1.08 -8.16
CA LYS A 70 5.38 0.10 -9.07
C LYS A 70 6.43 -0.75 -9.77
N LYS A 71 7.45 -0.12 -10.37
CA LYS A 71 8.54 -0.84 -11.05
C LYS A 71 9.28 -1.80 -10.12
N ALA A 72 9.52 -1.40 -8.86
CA ALA A 72 10.16 -2.26 -7.88
C ALA A 72 9.30 -3.49 -7.53
N ILE A 73 7.99 -3.32 -7.37
CA ILE A 73 7.06 -4.42 -7.12
C ILE A 73 6.95 -5.33 -8.36
N ASP A 74 6.80 -4.76 -9.56
CA ASP A 74 6.74 -5.54 -10.81
C ASP A 74 8.00 -6.40 -10.98
N ALA A 75 9.19 -5.84 -10.70
CA ALA A 75 10.45 -6.58 -10.74
C ALA A 75 10.50 -7.70 -9.69
N ALA A 76 9.93 -7.47 -8.51
CA ALA A 76 9.83 -8.49 -7.47
C ALA A 76 8.89 -9.64 -7.88
N VAL A 77 7.78 -9.33 -8.58
CA VAL A 77 6.87 -10.35 -9.13
C VAL A 77 7.61 -11.21 -10.15
N ILE A 78 8.26 -10.59 -11.14
CA ILE A 78 9.06 -11.31 -12.15
C ILE A 78 10.08 -12.21 -11.46
N LYS A 79 10.80 -11.69 -10.47
CA LYS A 79 11.83 -12.47 -9.78
C LYS A 79 11.25 -13.63 -8.96
N ALA A 80 10.09 -13.43 -8.33
CA ALA A 80 9.40 -14.48 -7.61
C ALA A 80 8.97 -15.61 -8.55
N THR A 81 8.43 -15.28 -9.72
CA THR A 81 8.07 -16.26 -10.77
C THR A 81 9.30 -17.02 -11.28
N GLU A 82 10.40 -16.32 -11.60
CA GLU A 82 11.67 -16.97 -12.01
C GLU A 82 12.20 -17.97 -10.98
N LEU A 83 11.98 -17.70 -9.70
CA LEU A 83 12.41 -18.56 -8.59
C LEU A 83 11.40 -19.66 -8.24
N GLY A 84 10.26 -19.72 -8.93
CA GLY A 84 9.17 -20.67 -8.64
C GLY A 84 8.48 -20.41 -7.29
N LEU A 85 8.48 -19.16 -6.81
CA LEU A 85 7.82 -18.74 -5.57
C LEU A 85 6.38 -18.24 -5.82
N LEU A 86 6.02 -18.02 -7.08
CA LEU A 86 4.72 -17.54 -7.51
C LEU A 86 4.36 -18.23 -8.83
N ASP A 87 3.19 -18.88 -8.87
CA ASP A 87 2.62 -19.43 -10.09
C ASP A 87 1.65 -18.41 -10.70
N ASP A 88 1.64 -18.32 -12.04
CA ASP A 88 0.78 -17.37 -12.78
C ASP A 88 -0.74 -17.60 -12.56
N SER A 89 -1.13 -18.71 -11.92
CA SER A 89 -2.52 -19.05 -11.58
C SER A 89 -3.00 -18.58 -10.21
N GLU A 90 -2.14 -18.06 -9.34
CA GLU A 90 -2.48 -17.73 -7.94
C GLU A 90 -2.74 -16.22 -7.70
N ALA A 91 -3.37 -15.53 -8.66
CA ALA A 91 -3.92 -14.20 -8.38
C ALA A 91 -5.24 -14.33 -7.60
N GLU A 92 -5.19 -14.14 -6.28
CA GLU A 92 -6.34 -14.17 -5.34
C GLU A 92 -7.15 -12.86 -5.34
#